data_AF-A0A2D8FR94-F1
#
_entry.id   AF-A0A2D8FR94-F1
#
_cell.length_a   1.000
_cell.length_b   1.000
_cell.length_c   1.000
_cell.angle_alpha   90.00
_cell.angle_beta   90.00
_cell.angle_gamma   90.00
#
_symmetry.space_group_name_H-M   'P 1'
#
loop_
_entity.id
_entity.type
_entity.pdbx_description
1 polymer ?
#
loop_
_entity_poly.entity_id
_entity_poly.type
_entity_poly.pdbx_seq_one_letter_code
_entity_poly.pdbx_strand_id
1 'polypeptide(L)'
;MILRTLALVAFAAGLTSLAPPAKAAAPVFTEKACPAEWPTEVRQVRCGTLTVDEARDGTVRDRRIDLALVIIKASAPYKDASGQALPTVVMFHGGPGGAMVGGAGRMLTALRRNPEAFAVDQDVILFDQRGGGAGAPSMDCPGVQLTDAGPPSDADRDGLIACLKGYQAQGIDLNQYNAAATAADVKDMVQALGLSKIDLWGGSYGPRIEAAVITHQPQIVRAAVMDSPWPPEGNWAVGTPEQVSTAVKIILGKCQAQADCAARHPDLQARFEAEARKWLAGPVTGKDGKTFTVDDLSAFLMDTTYSARGVRSLPADLEKIIAGDLSPVAEIAEDRTYYFEGQHMAHLCKEELPFESKARLAAGAAGDPVAEVLVPSLSRLFDVCAAVGERPALPIENLPVKTDVPTLFVAAEIDPGCPPPLTEAAAKGYVNSQVVIVTNATHGVINASPCTRKMARDFLRDPSAPVDRSCLPPADTPLNFIEAATAG
;
A
#
# COMPACT_ATOMS: atom_id res chain seq x y z
N MET A 1 -54.69 42.35 61.56
CA MET A 1 -53.67 41.31 61.79
C MET A 1 -54.06 40.10 60.95
N ILE A 2 -53.47 39.93 59.76
CA ILE A 2 -53.78 38.84 58.82
C ILE A 2 -52.55 37.93 58.79
N LEU A 3 -52.66 36.72 59.34
CA LEU A 3 -51.62 35.68 59.27
C LEU A 3 -51.67 35.04 57.87
N ARG A 4 -50.55 35.07 57.14
CA ARG A 4 -50.34 34.27 55.91
C ARG A 4 -49.46 33.07 56.26
N THR A 5 -50.00 31.88 56.03
CA THR A 5 -49.33 30.57 56.10
C THR A 5 -48.42 30.40 54.88
N LEU A 6 -47.12 30.16 55.08
CA LEU A 6 -46.20 29.68 54.03
C LEU A 6 -46.22 28.15 54.00
N ALA A 7 -46.52 27.57 52.84
CA ALA A 7 -46.34 26.16 52.56
C ALA A 7 -44.92 25.91 52.01
N LEU A 8 -44.15 25.03 52.65
CA LEU A 8 -42.89 24.50 52.10
C LEU A 8 -43.21 23.41 51.07
N VAL A 9 -42.73 23.59 49.84
CA VAL A 9 -42.70 22.54 48.81
C VAL A 9 -41.31 21.91 48.84
N ALA A 10 -41.23 20.63 49.21
CA ALA A 10 -39.99 19.85 49.16
C ALA A 10 -39.76 19.36 47.72
N PHE A 11 -38.70 19.85 47.06
CA PHE A 11 -38.23 19.35 45.78
C PHE A 11 -37.38 18.09 46.02
N ALA A 12 -37.91 16.91 45.68
CA ALA A 12 -37.14 15.67 45.61
C ALA A 12 -36.35 15.66 44.29
N ALA A 13 -35.04 15.94 44.35
CA ALA A 13 -34.14 15.77 43.23
C ALA A 13 -33.88 14.27 43.01
N GLY A 14 -34.50 13.70 41.98
CA GLY A 14 -34.19 12.35 41.51
C GLY A 14 -32.80 12.31 40.88
N LEU A 15 -31.85 11.67 41.56
CA LEU A 15 -30.58 11.25 40.98
C LEU A 15 -30.87 10.15 39.95
N THR A 16 -30.98 10.52 38.68
CA THR A 16 -30.92 9.58 37.57
C THR A 16 -29.51 9.01 37.48
N SER A 17 -29.33 7.78 37.97
CA SER A 17 -28.14 6.98 37.74
C SER A 17 -27.93 6.79 36.24
N LEU A 18 -27.03 7.55 35.64
CA LEU A 18 -26.50 7.27 34.31
C LEU A 18 -25.90 5.86 34.34
N ALA A 19 -26.46 4.94 33.56
CA ALA A 19 -25.87 3.62 33.37
C ALA A 19 -24.42 3.80 32.87
N PRO A 20 -23.45 3.05 33.41
CA PRO A 20 -22.08 3.10 32.90
C PRO A 20 -22.10 2.78 31.40
N PRO A 21 -21.24 3.43 30.59
CA PRO A 21 -21.16 3.12 29.16
C PRO A 21 -20.94 1.62 28.99
N ALA A 22 -21.73 0.99 28.10
CA ALA A 22 -21.58 -0.42 27.77
C ALA A 22 -20.11 -0.67 27.39
N LYS A 23 -19.46 -1.57 28.13
CA LYS A 23 -18.05 -1.90 27.89
C LYS A 23 -17.95 -2.61 26.54
N ALA A 24 -17.16 -2.04 25.63
CA ALA A 24 -16.81 -2.67 24.36
C ALA A 24 -16.45 -4.15 24.57
N ALA A 25 -17.02 -5.03 23.75
CA ALA A 25 -16.74 -6.45 23.85
C ALA A 25 -15.28 -6.72 23.49
N ALA A 26 -14.62 -7.65 24.19
CA ALA A 26 -13.22 -7.95 23.94
C ALA A 26 -12.99 -8.42 22.49
N PRO A 27 -11.82 -8.17 21.88
CA PRO A 27 -11.46 -8.77 20.61
C PRO A 27 -11.33 -10.28 20.77
N VAL A 28 -11.74 -11.03 19.73
CA VAL A 28 -11.75 -12.50 19.77
C VAL A 28 -11.11 -13.04 18.49
N PHE A 29 -10.11 -13.90 18.64
CA PHE A 29 -9.62 -14.72 17.55
C PHE A 29 -10.31 -16.08 17.58
N THR A 30 -11.07 -16.39 16.53
CA THR A 30 -11.74 -17.68 16.36
C THR A 30 -11.00 -18.48 15.31
N GLU A 31 -10.38 -19.59 15.73
CA GLU A 31 -9.68 -20.50 14.83
C GLU A 31 -10.68 -21.19 13.88
N LYS A 32 -10.28 -21.31 12.62
CA LYS A 32 -11.05 -21.95 11.55
C LYS A 32 -10.15 -22.94 10.81
N ALA A 33 -10.76 -23.91 10.14
CA ALA A 33 -10.01 -24.76 9.22
C ALA A 33 -9.40 -23.91 8.11
N CYS A 34 -8.11 -24.10 7.84
CA CYS A 34 -7.51 -23.56 6.62
C CYS A 34 -8.12 -24.23 5.38
N PRO A 35 -8.16 -23.55 4.22
CA PRO A 35 -8.61 -24.17 2.98
C PRO A 35 -7.88 -25.47 2.67
N ALA A 36 -8.63 -26.51 2.30
CA ALA A 36 -8.14 -27.88 2.21
C ALA A 36 -7.09 -28.07 1.09
N GLU A 37 -7.14 -27.22 0.07
CA GLU A 37 -6.22 -27.21 -1.07
C GLU A 37 -4.86 -26.55 -0.75
N TRP A 38 -4.72 -25.89 0.40
CA TRP A 38 -3.44 -25.29 0.78
C TRP A 38 -2.43 -26.36 1.19
N PRO A 39 -1.17 -26.30 0.72
CA PRO A 39 -0.15 -27.29 1.06
C PRO A 39 0.43 -27.05 2.46
N THR A 40 -0.40 -27.25 3.48
CA THR A 40 -0.11 -27.02 4.90
C THR A 40 0.93 -27.98 5.49
N GLU A 41 1.32 -29.02 4.76
CA GLU A 41 2.45 -29.88 5.08
C GLU A 41 3.81 -29.21 4.83
N VAL A 42 3.86 -28.15 4.00
CA VAL A 42 5.10 -27.40 3.70
C VAL A 42 5.52 -26.52 4.88
N ARG A 43 4.54 -25.90 5.53
CA ARG A 43 4.67 -25.13 6.77
C ARG A 43 3.39 -25.28 7.58
N GLN A 44 3.53 -25.49 8.88
CA GLN A 44 2.38 -25.47 9.77
C GLN A 44 1.71 -24.09 9.70
N VAL A 45 0.39 -24.09 9.56
CA VAL A 45 -0.42 -22.88 9.49
C VAL A 45 -1.61 -22.95 10.44
N ARG A 46 -2.04 -21.79 10.93
CA ARG A 46 -3.31 -21.62 11.64
C ARG A 46 -4.11 -20.56 10.93
N CYS A 47 -5.38 -20.83 10.67
CA CYS A 47 -6.28 -19.88 10.03
C CYS A 47 -7.38 -19.48 11.02
N GLY A 48 -7.91 -18.28 10.86
CA GLY A 48 -9.01 -17.84 11.70
C GLY A 48 -9.52 -16.47 11.34
N THR A 49 -10.44 -16.02 12.18
CA THR A 49 -11.05 -14.70 12.08
C THR A 49 -10.80 -13.95 13.37
N LEU A 50 -10.29 -12.74 13.25
CA LEU A 50 -10.22 -11.78 14.34
C LEU A 50 -11.44 -10.87 14.26
N THR A 51 -12.33 -10.97 15.24
CA THR A 51 -13.53 -10.13 15.33
C THR A 51 -13.23 -8.95 16.25
N VAL A 52 -13.38 -7.72 15.75
CA VAL A 52 -13.06 -6.46 16.44
C VAL A 52 -14.20 -5.46 16.31
N ASP A 53 -14.17 -4.38 17.09
CA ASP A 53 -15.12 -3.28 16.92
C ASP A 53 -14.79 -2.48 15.65
N GLU A 54 -15.82 -2.11 14.88
CA GLU A 54 -15.64 -1.25 13.70
C GLU A 54 -15.08 0.12 14.10
N ALA A 55 -15.67 0.71 15.14
CA ALA A 55 -15.31 2.02 15.68
C ALA A 55 -14.95 1.92 17.16
N ARG A 56 -13.90 2.63 17.58
CA ARG A 56 -13.45 2.71 18.99
C ARG A 56 -13.56 4.12 19.57
N ASP A 57 -14.08 5.06 18.79
CA ASP A 57 -14.32 6.46 19.15
C ASP A 57 -15.76 6.73 19.61
N GLY A 58 -16.63 5.71 19.55
CA GLY A 58 -18.04 5.77 19.93
C GLY A 58 -18.97 6.33 18.84
N THR A 59 -18.49 6.56 17.61
CA THR A 59 -19.36 6.98 16.48
C THR A 59 -20.31 5.87 16.05
N VAL A 60 -19.84 4.62 16.12
CA VAL A 60 -20.64 3.42 15.90
C VAL A 60 -20.61 2.60 17.18
N ARG A 61 -21.78 2.18 17.66
CA ARG A 61 -21.90 1.31 18.84
C ARG A 61 -22.23 -0.11 18.38
N ASP A 62 -21.60 -1.07 19.05
CA ASP A 62 -21.90 -2.51 18.98
C ASP A 62 -21.73 -3.17 17.59
N ARG A 63 -21.21 -2.45 16.58
CA ARG A 63 -20.87 -3.04 15.29
C ARG A 63 -19.49 -3.68 15.32
N ARG A 64 -19.45 -4.95 14.92
CA ARG A 64 -18.23 -5.75 14.81
C ARG A 64 -17.90 -5.99 13.34
N ILE A 65 -16.61 -6.05 13.06
CA ILE A 65 -16.07 -6.47 11.77
C ILE A 65 -15.15 -7.67 11.98
N ASP A 66 -15.02 -8.46 10.92
CA ASP A 66 -14.20 -9.65 10.89
C ASP A 66 -12.99 -9.40 9.99
N LEU A 67 -11.80 -9.68 10.51
CA LEU A 67 -10.54 -9.68 9.76
C LEU A 67 -10.10 -11.13 9.57
N ALA A 68 -9.77 -11.51 8.34
CA ALA A 68 -9.23 -12.83 8.05
C ALA A 68 -7.73 -12.86 8.40
N LEU A 69 -7.28 -13.90 9.10
CA LEU A 69 -5.89 -14.06 9.54
C LEU A 69 -5.36 -15.45 9.19
N VAL A 70 -4.07 -15.50 8.81
CA VAL A 70 -3.27 -16.72 8.65
C VAL A 70 -1.96 -16.54 9.40
N ILE A 71 -1.66 -17.49 10.29
CA ILE A 71 -0.39 -17.56 11.02
C ILE A 71 0.44 -18.68 10.40
N ILE A 72 1.54 -18.32 9.74
CA ILE A 72 2.51 -19.26 9.17
C ILE A 72 3.63 -19.46 10.19
N LYS A 73 3.85 -20.71 10.63
CA LYS A 73 4.85 -21.02 11.64
C LYS A 73 6.26 -20.96 11.09
N ALA A 74 7.18 -20.46 11.92
CA ALA A 74 8.60 -20.45 11.65
C ALA A 74 9.10 -21.87 11.37
N SER A 75 9.92 -22.02 10.34
CA SER A 75 10.55 -23.32 10.04
C SER A 75 11.81 -23.61 10.82
N ALA A 76 12.52 -22.56 11.22
CA ALA A 76 13.71 -22.62 12.07
C ALA A 76 13.64 -21.46 13.08
N PRO A 77 12.76 -21.54 14.10
CA PRO A 77 12.57 -20.46 15.07
C PRO A 77 13.91 -20.00 15.66
N TYR A 78 14.24 -18.73 15.46
CA TYR A 78 15.47 -18.16 15.99
C TYR A 78 15.34 -17.93 17.49
N LYS A 79 16.44 -18.17 18.21
CA LYS A 79 16.61 -17.79 19.61
C LYS A 79 17.92 -17.04 19.75
N ASP A 80 17.88 -15.92 20.47
CA ASP A 80 19.10 -15.18 20.78
C ASP A 80 19.97 -15.93 21.81
N ALA A 81 21.11 -15.32 22.18
CA ALA A 81 22.04 -15.90 23.15
C ALA A 81 21.43 -16.11 24.54
N SER A 82 20.33 -15.43 24.87
CA SER A 82 19.59 -15.60 26.14
C SER A 82 18.53 -16.72 26.07
N GLY A 83 18.31 -17.28 24.87
CA GLY A 83 17.28 -18.29 24.61
C GLY A 83 15.90 -17.70 24.33
N GLN A 84 15.79 -16.37 24.23
CA GLN A 84 14.55 -15.67 23.90
C GLN A 84 14.27 -15.80 22.41
N ALA A 85 13.05 -16.22 22.06
CA ALA A 85 12.58 -16.23 20.68
C ALA A 85 12.29 -14.80 20.22
N LEU A 86 12.48 -14.54 18.93
CA LEU A 86 12.02 -13.30 18.32
C LEU A 86 10.48 -13.20 18.38
N PRO A 87 9.91 -11.98 18.36
CA PRO A 87 8.47 -11.76 18.25
C PRO A 87 7.83 -12.42 17.02
N THR A 88 6.52 -12.28 16.87
CA THR A 88 5.87 -12.62 15.60
C THR A 88 5.96 -11.43 14.66
N VAL A 89 6.19 -11.66 13.36
CA VAL A 89 6.10 -10.62 12.34
C VAL A 89 4.64 -10.44 11.96
N VAL A 90 4.12 -9.21 11.97
CA VAL A 90 2.81 -8.87 11.40
C VAL A 90 3.05 -8.20 10.06
N MET A 91 2.48 -8.77 9.00
CA MET A 91 2.61 -8.22 7.66
C MET A 91 1.49 -7.28 7.25
N PHE A 92 1.84 -6.24 6.48
CA PHE A 92 0.89 -5.27 5.92
C PHE A 92 1.00 -5.25 4.39
N HIS A 93 -0.13 -5.49 3.71
CA HIS A 93 -0.17 -5.31 2.26
C HIS A 93 -0.15 -3.84 1.88
N GLY A 94 0.29 -3.60 0.65
CA GLY A 94 0.21 -2.32 -0.02
C GLY A 94 -1.14 -2.04 -0.64
N GLY A 95 -1.12 -1.18 -1.65
CA GLY A 95 -2.29 -0.63 -2.31
C GLY A 95 -2.48 0.83 -1.89
N PRO A 96 -3.39 1.18 -0.95
CA PRO A 96 -4.23 0.32 -0.10
C PRO A 96 -5.23 -0.52 -0.90
N GLY A 97 -6.00 -1.38 -0.24
CA GLY A 97 -6.96 -2.25 -0.94
C GLY A 97 -6.40 -3.60 -1.37
N GLY A 98 -5.20 -3.99 -0.92
CA GLY A 98 -4.69 -5.34 -1.13
C GLY A 98 -5.34 -6.40 -0.22
N ALA A 99 -4.90 -7.65 -0.34
CA ALA A 99 -5.21 -8.74 0.58
C ALA A 99 -4.06 -9.75 0.63
N MET A 100 -3.88 -10.42 1.77
CA MET A 100 -2.80 -11.39 1.97
C MET A 100 -3.31 -12.82 2.17
N VAL A 101 -4.47 -12.98 2.82
CA VAL A 101 -4.96 -14.32 3.19
C VAL A 101 -5.30 -15.15 1.97
N GLY A 102 -5.95 -14.57 0.97
CA GLY A 102 -6.26 -15.26 -0.30
C GLY A 102 -5.00 -15.76 -1.04
N GLY A 103 -3.87 -15.09 -0.86
CA GLY A 103 -2.58 -15.44 -1.48
C GLY A 103 -1.78 -16.51 -0.72
N ALA A 104 -2.15 -16.84 0.53
CA ALA A 104 -1.32 -17.68 1.40
C ALA A 104 -1.09 -19.09 0.83
N GLY A 105 -2.08 -19.72 0.18
CA GLY A 105 -1.91 -21.02 -0.47
C GLY A 105 -0.84 -21.02 -1.57
N ARG A 106 -0.79 -19.94 -2.37
CA ARG A 106 0.26 -19.74 -3.40
C ARG A 106 1.62 -19.51 -2.76
N MET A 107 1.69 -18.73 -1.67
CA MET A 107 2.93 -18.53 -0.90
C MET A 107 3.46 -19.86 -0.35
N LEU A 108 2.62 -20.67 0.28
CA LEU A 108 3.01 -22.00 0.78
C LEU A 108 3.51 -22.91 -0.35
N THR A 109 2.85 -22.87 -1.52
CA THR A 109 3.32 -23.60 -2.71
C THR A 109 4.71 -23.13 -3.14
N ALA A 110 4.97 -21.83 -3.16
CA ALA A 110 6.27 -21.26 -3.51
C ALA A 110 7.38 -21.68 -2.53
N LEU A 111 7.06 -21.87 -1.24
CA LEU A 111 8.01 -22.34 -0.24
C LEU A 111 8.58 -23.73 -0.51
N ARG A 112 7.91 -24.57 -1.32
CA ARG A 112 8.49 -25.87 -1.76
C ARG A 112 9.76 -25.67 -2.60
N ARG A 113 9.82 -24.59 -3.37
CA ARG A 113 10.96 -24.27 -4.26
C ARG A 113 11.95 -23.32 -3.59
N ASN A 114 11.46 -22.47 -2.70
CA ASN A 114 12.26 -21.45 -2.01
C ASN A 114 11.92 -21.43 -0.52
N PRO A 115 12.39 -22.41 0.27
CA PRO A 115 12.01 -22.57 1.67
C PRO A 115 12.47 -21.42 2.57
N GLU A 116 13.42 -20.60 2.09
CA GLU A 116 13.94 -19.42 2.78
C GLU A 116 13.21 -18.12 2.42
N ALA A 117 12.17 -18.18 1.56
CA ALA A 117 11.46 -16.97 1.13
C ALA A 117 10.73 -16.28 2.27
N PHE A 118 10.22 -17.04 3.24
CA PHE A 118 9.31 -16.53 4.26
C PHE A 118 9.23 -17.41 5.50
N ALA A 119 8.83 -16.84 6.65
CA ALA A 119 8.61 -17.54 7.92
C ALA A 119 9.74 -18.53 8.28
N VAL A 120 10.99 -18.05 8.22
CA VAL A 120 12.15 -18.86 8.58
C VAL A 120 12.40 -18.78 10.08
N ASP A 121 12.67 -17.58 10.57
CA ASP A 121 13.14 -17.34 11.94
C ASP A 121 12.03 -17.05 12.95
N GLN A 122 10.87 -16.60 12.46
CA GLN A 122 9.77 -16.08 13.25
C GLN A 122 8.44 -16.58 12.66
N ASP A 123 7.45 -16.73 13.51
CA ASP A 123 6.08 -16.87 13.04
C ASP A 123 5.71 -15.60 12.28
N VAL A 124 4.86 -15.73 11.26
CA VAL A 124 4.37 -14.58 10.52
C VAL A 124 2.85 -14.60 10.45
N ILE A 125 2.24 -13.48 10.79
CA ILE A 125 0.82 -13.22 10.62
C ILE A 125 0.61 -12.46 9.31
N LEU A 126 -0.15 -13.08 8.42
CA LEU A 126 -0.78 -12.43 7.29
C LEU A 126 -2.22 -12.12 7.68
N PHE A 127 -2.70 -10.91 7.38
CA PHE A 127 -4.10 -10.58 7.61
C PHE A 127 -4.62 -9.65 6.53
N ASP A 128 -5.92 -9.76 6.28
CA ASP A 128 -6.61 -8.81 5.40
C ASP A 128 -7.04 -7.63 6.26
N GLN A 129 -6.56 -6.44 5.91
CA GLN A 129 -6.87 -5.22 6.64
C GLN A 129 -8.36 -4.90 6.53
N ARG A 130 -8.89 -4.13 7.49
CA ARG A 130 -10.32 -3.80 7.57
C ARG A 130 -10.89 -3.33 6.24
N GLY A 131 -12.00 -3.93 5.81
CA GLY A 131 -12.65 -3.60 4.54
C GLY A 131 -12.12 -4.34 3.33
N GLY A 132 -11.11 -5.21 3.46
CA GLY A 132 -10.52 -5.93 2.33
C GLY A 132 -10.60 -7.45 2.45
N GLY A 133 -10.27 -8.13 1.35
CA GLY A 133 -9.97 -9.56 1.35
C GLY A 133 -11.14 -10.43 1.76
N ALA A 134 -10.85 -11.45 2.56
CA ALA A 134 -11.81 -12.39 3.12
C ALA A 134 -12.44 -11.90 4.45
N GLY A 135 -12.31 -10.59 4.75
CA GLY A 135 -12.95 -9.96 5.90
C GLY A 135 -14.45 -9.67 5.70
N ALA A 136 -15.10 -9.17 6.75
CA ALA A 136 -16.47 -8.69 6.69
C ALA A 136 -16.59 -7.32 7.40
N PRO A 137 -16.91 -6.23 6.67
CA PRO A 137 -17.17 -6.20 5.24
C PRO A 137 -15.90 -6.39 4.39
N SER A 138 -16.10 -6.85 3.16
CA SER A 138 -15.13 -6.79 2.07
C SER A 138 -15.66 -5.79 1.04
N MET A 139 -14.95 -4.67 0.89
CA MET A 139 -15.38 -3.49 0.14
C MET A 139 -14.81 -3.51 -1.28
N ASP A 140 -15.36 -4.41 -2.09
CA ASP A 140 -15.09 -4.61 -3.51
C ASP A 140 -16.10 -3.82 -4.37
N CYS A 141 -15.70 -3.33 -5.54
CA CYS A 141 -16.60 -2.61 -6.46
C CYS A 141 -16.72 -3.35 -7.81
N PRO A 142 -17.54 -4.40 -7.90
CA PRO A 142 -17.63 -5.24 -9.08
C PRO A 142 -17.97 -4.46 -10.37
N GLY A 143 -17.15 -4.67 -11.40
CA GLY A 143 -17.34 -4.05 -12.72
C GLY A 143 -16.82 -2.62 -12.84
N VAL A 144 -16.11 -2.13 -11.82
CA VAL A 144 -15.44 -0.83 -11.82
C VAL A 144 -13.93 -1.06 -11.93
N GLN A 145 -13.26 -0.34 -12.83
CA GLN A 145 -11.81 -0.45 -12.99
C GLN A 145 -11.09 0.59 -12.15
N LEU A 146 -9.95 0.21 -11.56
CA LEU A 146 -9.09 1.09 -10.79
C LEU A 146 -7.63 0.72 -10.99
N THR A 147 -6.86 1.67 -11.52
CA THR A 147 -5.41 1.51 -11.72
C THR A 147 -4.65 2.27 -10.64
N ASP A 148 -3.33 2.07 -10.56
CA ASP A 148 -2.44 2.87 -9.70
C ASP A 148 -2.40 4.36 -10.10
N ALA A 149 -2.73 4.69 -11.34
CA ALA A 149 -2.90 6.07 -11.80
C ALA A 149 -4.29 6.65 -11.47
N GLY A 150 -5.21 5.85 -10.91
CA GLY A 150 -6.58 6.23 -10.59
C GLY A 150 -7.63 5.62 -11.53
N PRO A 151 -8.89 6.08 -11.46
CA PRO A 151 -9.98 5.59 -12.30
C PRO A 151 -9.72 5.95 -13.77
N PRO A 152 -9.66 4.97 -14.68
CA PRO A 152 -9.26 5.20 -16.06
C PRO A 152 -10.37 5.84 -16.92
N SER A 153 -11.56 6.09 -16.34
CA SER A 153 -12.66 6.76 -17.01
C SER A 153 -13.60 7.47 -16.04
N ASP A 154 -14.45 8.33 -16.57
CA ASP A 154 -15.55 8.95 -15.82
C ASP A 154 -16.61 7.93 -15.37
N ALA A 155 -16.82 6.87 -16.15
CA ALA A 155 -17.74 5.79 -15.79
C ALA A 155 -17.22 5.01 -14.58
N ASP A 156 -15.90 4.75 -14.52
CA ASP A 156 -15.28 4.10 -13.37
C ASP A 156 -15.32 4.99 -12.13
N ARG A 157 -15.03 6.30 -12.29
CA ARG A 157 -15.21 7.28 -11.20
C ARG A 157 -16.63 7.24 -10.64
N ASP A 158 -17.64 7.30 -11.50
CA ASP A 158 -19.04 7.30 -11.08
C ASP A 158 -19.45 5.95 -10.45
N GLY A 159 -18.89 4.84 -10.96
CA GLY A 159 -19.01 3.50 -10.40
C GLY A 159 -18.46 3.41 -8.97
N LEU A 160 -17.25 3.93 -8.71
CA LEU A 160 -16.66 4.01 -7.37
C LEU A 160 -17.53 4.83 -6.41
N ILE A 161 -18.04 5.98 -6.87
CA ILE A 161 -18.93 6.83 -6.06
C ILE A 161 -20.20 6.07 -5.67
N ALA A 162 -20.83 5.38 -6.63
CA ALA A 162 -22.04 4.60 -6.39
C ALA A 162 -21.78 3.43 -5.43
N CYS A 163 -20.65 2.73 -5.61
CA CYS A 163 -20.22 1.62 -4.76
C CYS A 163 -20.02 2.06 -3.30
N LEU A 164 -19.21 3.10 -3.07
CA LEU A 164 -18.91 3.63 -1.73
C LEU A 164 -20.17 4.16 -1.03
N LYS A 165 -21.04 4.87 -1.74
CA LYS A 165 -22.35 5.29 -1.21
C LYS A 165 -23.26 4.11 -0.90
N GLY A 166 -23.17 3.03 -1.68
CA GLY A 166 -23.84 1.77 -1.40
C GLY A 166 -23.43 1.16 -0.06
N TYR A 167 -22.13 1.17 0.26
CA TYR A 167 -21.64 0.74 1.57
C TYR A 167 -22.09 1.67 2.70
N GLN A 168 -22.04 2.99 2.52
CA GLN A 168 -22.59 3.94 3.48
C GLN A 168 -24.09 3.71 3.75
N ALA A 169 -24.88 3.41 2.71
CA ALA A 169 -26.30 3.10 2.84
C ALA A 169 -26.57 1.78 3.59
N GLN A 170 -25.62 0.85 3.60
CA GLN A 170 -25.62 -0.35 4.43
C GLN A 170 -25.17 -0.08 5.87
N GLY A 171 -24.93 1.19 6.22
CA GLY A 171 -24.51 1.64 7.55
C GLY A 171 -23.02 1.51 7.84
N ILE A 172 -22.18 1.21 6.84
CA ILE A 172 -20.72 1.19 6.99
C ILE A 172 -20.22 2.62 7.16
N ASP A 173 -19.52 2.88 8.26
CA ASP A 173 -18.84 4.16 8.48
C ASP A 173 -17.47 4.12 7.80
N LEU A 174 -17.38 4.61 6.56
CA LEU A 174 -16.12 4.66 5.80
C LEU A 174 -14.99 5.40 6.56
N ASN A 175 -15.34 6.32 7.46
CA ASN A 175 -14.35 7.01 8.30
C ASN A 175 -13.55 6.06 9.21
N GLN A 176 -13.99 4.82 9.39
CA GLN A 176 -13.31 3.81 10.19
C GLN A 176 -12.39 2.90 9.36
N TYR A 177 -12.24 3.11 8.04
CA TYR A 177 -11.44 2.24 7.17
C TYR A 177 -10.16 2.98 6.76
N ASN A 178 -9.21 3.01 7.68
CA ASN A 178 -8.00 3.84 7.60
C ASN A 178 -6.82 3.23 8.41
N ALA A 179 -5.62 3.80 8.29
CA ALA A 179 -4.40 3.30 8.92
C ALA A 179 -4.46 3.37 10.46
N ALA A 180 -4.96 4.46 11.04
CA ALA A 180 -5.07 4.61 12.50
C ALA A 180 -6.03 3.56 13.11
N ALA A 181 -7.14 3.32 12.44
CA ALA A 181 -8.11 2.30 12.85
C ALA A 181 -7.54 0.89 12.66
N THR A 182 -6.76 0.66 11.61
CA THR A 182 -6.02 -0.60 11.40
C THR A 182 -4.96 -0.82 12.48
N ALA A 183 -4.27 0.23 12.94
CA ALA A 183 -3.34 0.14 14.07
C ALA A 183 -4.03 -0.29 15.37
N ALA A 184 -5.28 0.13 15.58
CA ALA A 184 -6.09 -0.37 16.70
C ALA A 184 -6.46 -1.86 16.54
N ASP A 185 -6.68 -2.33 15.31
CA ASP A 185 -6.90 -3.77 15.03
C ASP A 185 -5.65 -4.59 15.33
N VAL A 186 -4.46 -4.07 15.02
CA VAL A 186 -3.18 -4.73 15.35
C VAL A 186 -3.02 -4.86 16.87
N LYS A 187 -3.39 -3.84 17.64
CA LYS A 187 -3.41 -3.94 19.11
C LYS A 187 -4.35 -5.03 19.60
N ASP A 188 -5.56 -5.08 19.05
CA ASP A 188 -6.57 -6.08 19.39
C ASP A 188 -6.15 -7.49 18.99
N MET A 189 -5.46 -7.62 17.84
CA MET A 189 -4.84 -8.85 17.37
C MET A 189 -3.77 -9.36 18.34
N VAL A 190 -2.85 -8.48 18.75
CA VAL A 190 -1.80 -8.80 19.73
C VAL A 190 -2.41 -9.26 21.05
N GLN A 191 -3.46 -8.59 21.53
CA GLN A 191 -4.19 -8.99 22.73
C GLN A 191 -4.88 -10.36 22.57
N ALA A 192 -5.63 -10.55 21.48
CA ALA A 192 -6.42 -11.77 21.25
C ALA A 192 -5.55 -13.02 21.04
N LEU A 193 -4.34 -12.84 20.48
CA LEU A 193 -3.37 -13.92 20.27
C LEU A 193 -2.41 -14.12 21.46
N GLY A 194 -2.51 -13.30 22.51
CA GLY A 194 -1.64 -13.40 23.69
C GLY A 194 -0.18 -13.04 23.42
N LEU A 195 0.07 -12.17 22.45
CA LEU A 195 1.41 -11.68 22.11
C LEU A 195 1.77 -10.48 23.00
N SER A 196 3.06 -10.34 23.34
CA SER A 196 3.56 -9.21 24.14
C SER A 196 4.20 -8.13 23.27
N LYS A 197 4.92 -8.55 22.23
CA LYS A 197 5.60 -7.71 21.24
C LYS A 197 5.42 -8.32 19.86
N ILE A 198 5.55 -7.49 18.83
CA ILE A 198 5.56 -7.86 17.42
C ILE A 198 6.67 -7.11 16.67
N ASP A 199 7.09 -7.70 15.55
CA ASP A 199 7.82 -6.99 14.50
C ASP A 199 6.84 -6.61 13.39
N LEU A 200 7.13 -5.52 12.68
CA LEU A 200 6.30 -5.04 11.57
C LEU A 200 7.03 -5.30 10.25
N TRP A 201 6.28 -5.73 9.22
CA TRP A 201 6.77 -5.72 7.85
C TRP A 201 5.68 -5.39 6.82
N GLY A 202 5.80 -4.27 6.14
CA GLY A 202 4.91 -3.82 5.09
C GLY A 202 5.65 -3.47 3.81
N GLY A 203 4.93 -3.58 2.70
CA GLY A 203 5.34 -3.03 1.41
C GLY A 203 4.43 -1.89 0.97
N SER A 204 4.95 -0.88 0.27
CA SER A 204 4.15 0.17 -0.38
C SER A 204 3.37 1.05 0.62
N TYR A 205 2.03 1.00 0.61
CA TYR A 205 1.17 1.60 1.62
C TYR A 205 1.30 0.94 3.02
N GLY A 206 1.77 -0.30 3.12
CA GLY A 206 1.97 -1.00 4.40
C GLY A 206 2.81 -0.21 5.41
N PRO A 207 3.95 0.39 5.03
CA PRO A 207 4.73 1.34 5.82
C PRO A 207 3.95 2.52 6.42
N ARG A 208 2.88 3.01 5.78
CA ARG A 208 1.98 4.01 6.37
C ARG A 208 1.21 3.42 7.56
N ILE A 209 0.77 2.17 7.46
CA ILE A 209 0.11 1.44 8.55
C ILE A 209 1.10 1.12 9.66
N GLU A 210 2.34 0.72 9.32
CA GLU A 210 3.39 0.53 10.32
C GLU A 210 3.67 1.81 11.09
N ALA A 211 3.77 2.94 10.40
CA ALA A 211 3.90 4.26 11.01
C ALA A 211 2.74 4.57 11.95
N ALA A 212 1.50 4.22 11.58
CA ALA A 212 0.34 4.34 12.47
C ALA A 212 0.46 3.41 13.70
N VAL A 213 0.89 2.16 13.54
CA VAL A 213 1.13 1.24 14.68
C VAL A 213 2.22 1.79 15.60
N ILE A 214 3.31 2.31 15.05
CA ILE A 214 4.40 2.92 15.83
C ILE A 214 3.91 4.17 16.57
N THR A 215 3.11 5.00 15.92
CA THR A 215 2.60 6.25 16.49
C THR A 215 1.59 6.00 17.62
N HIS A 216 0.65 5.07 17.40
CA HIS A 216 -0.47 4.84 18.31
C HIS A 216 -0.24 3.72 19.31
N GLN A 217 0.63 2.75 19.00
CA GLN A 217 0.89 1.54 19.78
C GLN A 217 2.39 1.23 19.94
N PRO A 218 3.28 2.19 20.24
CA PRO A 218 4.73 1.93 20.29
C PRO A 218 5.11 0.82 21.29
N GLN A 219 4.32 0.64 22.34
CA GLN A 219 4.56 -0.38 23.37
C GLN A 219 4.51 -1.82 22.87
N ILE A 220 3.80 -2.12 21.76
CA ILE A 220 3.75 -3.48 21.20
C ILE A 220 4.81 -3.73 20.13
N VAL A 221 5.52 -2.70 19.65
CA VAL A 221 6.48 -2.83 18.56
C VAL A 221 7.89 -3.10 19.09
N ARG A 222 8.62 -4.02 18.47
CA ARG A 222 10.05 -4.23 18.73
C ARG A 222 10.93 -3.70 17.60
N ALA A 223 10.62 -4.01 16.34
CA ALA A 223 11.32 -3.52 15.15
C ALA A 223 10.38 -3.45 13.94
N ALA A 224 10.76 -2.71 12.91
CA ALA A 224 9.99 -2.57 11.67
C ALA A 224 10.85 -2.71 10.41
N VAL A 225 10.28 -3.26 9.34
CA VAL A 225 10.90 -3.39 8.02
C VAL A 225 9.95 -2.81 6.98
N MET A 226 10.34 -1.66 6.43
CA MET A 226 9.54 -0.91 5.47
C MET A 226 10.12 -1.07 4.05
N ASP A 227 9.39 -1.77 3.18
CA ASP A 227 9.77 -2.04 1.78
C ASP A 227 9.02 -1.08 0.83
N SER A 228 9.73 -0.35 -0.03
CA SER A 228 9.17 0.72 -0.87
C SER A 228 8.24 1.64 -0.06
N PRO A 229 8.78 2.42 0.89
CA PRO A 229 7.97 3.04 1.92
C PRO A 229 7.15 4.24 1.42
N TRP A 230 5.85 4.16 1.65
CA TRP A 230 4.94 5.30 1.62
C TRP A 230 4.71 5.83 3.05
N PRO A 231 5.28 6.98 3.44
CA PRO A 231 5.18 7.52 4.78
C PRO A 231 3.93 8.40 4.97
N PRO A 232 3.50 8.68 6.22
CA PRO A 232 2.33 9.49 6.52
C PRO A 232 2.31 10.87 5.84
N GLU A 233 3.47 11.53 5.74
CA GLU A 233 3.65 12.86 5.15
C GLU A 233 3.76 12.89 3.60
N GLY A 234 3.66 11.72 2.96
CA GLY A 234 3.54 11.61 1.50
C GLY A 234 2.24 12.23 0.97
N ASN A 235 2.19 12.49 -0.34
CA ASN A 235 0.96 12.92 -1.04
C ASN A 235 0.75 11.99 -2.24
N TRP A 236 -0.38 11.30 -2.31
CA TRP A 236 -0.58 10.24 -3.30
C TRP A 236 -0.86 10.78 -4.69
N ALA A 237 -1.66 11.83 -4.83
CA ALA A 237 -1.93 12.39 -6.15
C ALA A 237 -0.88 13.44 -6.53
N VAL A 238 -0.68 14.44 -5.67
CA VAL A 238 0.26 15.54 -5.88
C VAL A 238 1.70 15.02 -5.78
N GLY A 239 2.45 15.12 -6.87
CA GLY A 239 3.84 14.66 -6.95
C GLY A 239 3.99 13.35 -7.72
N THR A 240 2.96 12.50 -7.75
CA THR A 240 3.01 11.21 -8.46
C THR A 240 3.26 11.36 -9.96
N PRO A 241 2.62 12.30 -10.70
CA PRO A 241 2.99 12.56 -12.09
C PRO A 241 4.49 12.77 -12.31
N GLU A 242 5.11 13.57 -11.44
CA GLU A 242 6.53 13.91 -11.49
C GLU A 242 7.41 12.71 -11.13
N GLN A 243 6.96 11.88 -10.18
CA GLN A 243 7.67 10.67 -9.77
C GLN A 243 7.70 9.62 -10.90
N VAL A 244 6.58 9.39 -11.59
CA VAL A 244 6.54 8.48 -12.74
C VAL A 244 7.40 9.01 -13.89
N SER A 245 7.30 10.30 -14.22
CA SER A 245 8.18 10.92 -15.21
C SER A 245 9.66 10.77 -14.84
N THR A 246 10.00 10.93 -13.56
CA THR A 246 11.36 10.72 -13.06
C THR A 246 11.81 9.27 -13.22
N ALA A 247 10.97 8.28 -12.90
CA ALA A 247 11.28 6.87 -13.11
C ALA A 247 11.53 6.56 -14.59
N VAL A 248 10.68 7.06 -15.50
CA VAL A 248 10.89 6.94 -16.95
C VAL A 248 12.23 7.56 -17.37
N LYS A 249 12.56 8.76 -16.90
CA LYS A 249 13.84 9.43 -17.19
C LYS A 249 15.05 8.66 -16.67
N ILE A 250 14.96 8.06 -15.48
CA ILE A 250 16.04 7.21 -14.93
C ILE A 250 16.27 6.01 -15.86
N ILE A 251 15.21 5.34 -16.30
CA ILE A 251 15.29 4.17 -17.18
C ILE A 251 15.91 4.56 -18.53
N LEU A 252 15.39 5.60 -19.17
CA LEU A 252 15.90 6.07 -20.47
C LEU A 252 17.32 6.62 -20.38
N GLY A 253 17.67 7.30 -19.29
CA GLY A 253 19.04 7.74 -19.02
C GLY A 253 20.02 6.56 -18.89
N LYS A 254 19.62 5.47 -18.21
CA LYS A 254 20.41 4.23 -18.13
C LYS A 254 20.55 3.54 -19.49
N CYS A 255 19.54 3.62 -20.36
CA CYS A 255 19.65 3.14 -21.75
C CYS A 255 20.65 4.00 -22.54
N GLN A 256 20.53 5.32 -22.46
CA GLN A 256 21.40 6.25 -23.19
C GLN A 256 22.88 6.14 -22.74
N ALA A 257 23.13 5.76 -21.49
CA ALA A 257 24.47 5.51 -20.97
C ALA A 257 25.11 4.21 -21.48
N GLN A 258 24.34 3.31 -22.11
CA GLN A 258 24.83 2.04 -22.66
C GLN A 258 24.89 2.13 -24.19
N ALA A 259 26.08 1.96 -24.77
CA ALA A 259 26.32 2.15 -26.22
C ALA A 259 25.34 1.38 -27.11
N ASP A 260 25.07 0.11 -26.78
CA ASP A 260 24.17 -0.74 -27.54
C ASP A 260 22.70 -0.29 -27.46
N CYS A 261 22.23 0.12 -26.28
CA CYS A 261 20.86 0.58 -26.08
C CYS A 261 20.66 1.97 -26.73
N ALA A 262 21.60 2.89 -26.52
CA ALA A 262 21.61 4.21 -27.14
C ALA A 262 21.60 4.13 -28.68
N ALA A 263 22.34 3.19 -29.28
CA ALA A 263 22.37 3.00 -30.73
C ALA A 263 21.03 2.50 -31.30
N ARG A 264 20.26 1.71 -30.54
CA ARG A 264 18.94 1.22 -30.93
C ARG A 264 17.83 2.25 -30.71
N HIS A 265 17.96 3.07 -29.67
CA HIS A 265 16.93 3.98 -29.18
C HIS A 265 17.39 5.45 -29.19
N PRO A 266 17.82 5.99 -30.34
CA PRO A 266 18.32 7.35 -30.40
C PRO A 266 17.22 8.36 -30.04
N ASP A 267 17.57 9.30 -29.16
CA ASP A 267 16.72 10.39 -28.70
C ASP A 267 15.33 9.95 -28.19
N LEU A 268 15.24 8.73 -27.65
CA LEU A 268 13.95 8.11 -27.31
C LEU A 268 13.14 8.94 -26.32
N GLN A 269 13.78 9.59 -25.34
CA GLN A 269 13.08 10.47 -24.39
C GLN A 269 12.36 11.61 -25.11
N ALA A 270 13.04 12.36 -25.96
CA ALA A 270 12.45 13.49 -26.68
C ALA A 270 11.34 13.03 -27.66
N ARG A 271 11.54 11.88 -28.30
CA ARG A 271 10.54 11.27 -29.20
C ARG A 271 9.30 10.83 -28.43
N PHE A 272 9.47 10.24 -27.25
CA PHE A 272 8.34 9.84 -26.41
C PHE A 272 7.61 11.04 -25.80
N GLU A 273 8.32 12.09 -25.37
CA GLU A 273 7.70 13.34 -24.93
C GLU A 273 6.82 13.96 -26.03
N ALA A 274 7.25 13.90 -27.30
CA ALA A 274 6.44 14.33 -28.43
C ALA A 274 5.23 13.41 -28.68
N GLU A 275 5.37 12.11 -28.46
CA GLU A 275 4.27 11.14 -28.53
C GLU A 275 3.24 11.40 -27.42
N ALA A 276 3.66 11.55 -26.16
CA ALA A 276 2.79 11.86 -25.03
C ALA A 276 1.91 13.11 -25.28
N ARG A 277 2.45 14.14 -25.96
CA ARG A 277 1.67 15.32 -26.38
C ARG A 277 0.53 14.99 -27.35
N LYS A 278 0.66 13.96 -28.18
CA LYS A 278 -0.43 13.50 -29.06
C LYS A 278 -1.56 12.86 -28.24
N TRP A 279 -1.20 12.03 -27.27
CA TRP A 279 -2.16 11.39 -26.35
C TRP A 279 -2.89 12.43 -25.49
N LEU A 280 -2.19 13.48 -25.05
CA LEU A 280 -2.80 14.62 -24.36
C LEU A 280 -3.78 15.42 -25.24
N ALA A 281 -3.59 15.41 -26.56
CA ALA A 281 -4.47 16.11 -27.49
C ALA A 281 -5.75 15.34 -27.84
N GLY A 282 -5.77 14.02 -27.63
CA GLY A 282 -6.94 13.17 -27.83
C GLY A 282 -6.60 11.69 -27.94
N PRO A 283 -7.62 10.83 -28.12
CA PRO A 283 -7.43 9.39 -28.27
C PRO A 283 -6.54 9.03 -29.46
N VAL A 284 -5.77 7.97 -29.32
CA VAL A 284 -4.84 7.47 -30.35
C VAL A 284 -5.31 6.11 -30.84
N THR A 285 -5.40 5.95 -32.16
CA THR A 285 -5.77 4.69 -32.82
C THR A 285 -4.51 3.97 -33.31
N GLY A 286 -4.32 2.74 -32.85
CA GLY A 286 -3.21 1.88 -33.23
C GLY A 286 -3.37 1.31 -34.65
N LYS A 287 -2.30 0.68 -35.15
CA LYS A 287 -2.29 0.00 -36.47
C LYS A 287 -3.29 -1.15 -36.57
N ASP A 288 -3.70 -1.72 -35.45
CA ASP A 288 -4.72 -2.77 -35.34
C ASP A 288 -6.16 -2.22 -35.34
N GLY A 289 -6.33 -0.89 -35.36
CA GLY A 289 -7.62 -0.20 -35.33
C GLY A 289 -8.22 -0.02 -33.94
N LYS A 290 -7.55 -0.49 -32.87
CA LYS A 290 -7.98 -0.22 -31.49
C LYS A 290 -7.64 1.22 -31.11
N THR A 291 -8.51 1.86 -30.33
CA THR A 291 -8.34 3.24 -29.85
C THR A 291 -8.15 3.24 -28.34
N PHE A 292 -7.14 3.97 -27.89
CA PHE A 292 -6.79 4.16 -26.49
C PHE A 292 -6.77 5.65 -26.14
N THR A 293 -6.96 5.97 -24.87
CA THR A 293 -6.98 7.33 -24.32
C THR A 293 -5.71 7.61 -23.53
N VAL A 294 -5.51 8.88 -23.14
CA VAL A 294 -4.41 9.27 -22.26
C VAL A 294 -4.42 8.52 -20.92
N ASP A 295 -5.60 8.14 -20.44
CA ASP A 295 -5.75 7.34 -19.21
C ASP A 295 -5.12 5.95 -19.39
N ASP A 296 -5.23 5.35 -20.57
CA ASP A 296 -4.58 4.06 -20.88
C ASP A 296 -3.06 4.17 -20.89
N LEU A 297 -2.52 5.26 -21.46
CA LEU A 297 -1.08 5.53 -21.44
C LEU A 297 -0.58 5.78 -20.02
N SER A 298 -1.38 6.44 -19.18
CA SER A 298 -1.04 6.70 -17.78
C SER A 298 -0.90 5.41 -16.98
N ALA A 299 -1.85 4.48 -17.12
CA ALA A 299 -1.79 3.16 -16.50
C ALA A 299 -0.60 2.35 -17.01
N PHE A 300 -0.34 2.38 -18.34
CA PHE A 300 0.83 1.72 -18.91
C PHE A 300 2.15 2.23 -18.30
N LEU A 301 2.33 3.55 -18.20
CA LEU A 301 3.56 4.12 -17.64
C LEU A 301 3.76 3.75 -16.18
N MET A 302 2.68 3.80 -15.39
CA MET A 302 2.71 3.40 -13.99
C MET A 302 3.08 1.92 -13.86
N ASP A 303 2.27 1.02 -14.40
CA ASP A 303 2.42 -0.43 -14.21
C ASP A 303 3.74 -0.96 -14.77
N THR A 304 4.17 -0.43 -15.93
CA THR A 304 5.44 -0.81 -16.55
C THR A 304 6.62 -0.40 -15.67
N THR A 305 6.57 0.77 -15.04
CA THR A 305 7.65 1.22 -14.16
C THR A 305 7.62 0.56 -12.79
N TYR A 306 6.48 0.03 -12.33
CA TYR A 306 6.35 -0.80 -11.12
C TYR A 306 6.91 -2.22 -11.31
N SER A 307 7.02 -2.72 -12.54
CA SER A 307 7.42 -4.10 -12.83
C SER A 307 8.90 -4.22 -13.21
N ALA A 308 9.63 -5.15 -12.58
CA ALA A 308 11.02 -5.43 -12.93
C ALA A 308 11.20 -5.86 -14.41
N ARG A 309 10.19 -6.49 -15.01
CA ARG A 309 10.19 -6.79 -16.45
C ARG A 309 9.92 -5.53 -17.26
N GLY A 310 8.91 -4.76 -16.87
CA GLY A 310 8.50 -3.54 -17.56
C GLY A 310 9.61 -2.50 -17.61
N VAL A 311 10.29 -2.24 -16.49
CA VAL A 311 11.48 -1.38 -16.42
C VAL A 311 12.55 -1.75 -17.45
N ARG A 312 12.74 -3.06 -17.69
CA ARG A 312 13.73 -3.56 -18.65
C ARG A 312 13.22 -3.51 -20.09
N SER A 313 11.92 -3.63 -20.35
CA SER A 313 11.35 -3.59 -21.71
C SER A 313 10.92 -2.19 -22.15
N LEU A 314 10.84 -1.22 -21.23
CA LEU A 314 10.30 0.11 -21.49
C LEU A 314 10.88 0.77 -22.74
N PRO A 315 12.22 0.80 -23.00
CA PRO A 315 12.72 1.42 -24.22
C PRO A 315 12.12 0.83 -25.51
N ALA A 316 12.05 -0.50 -25.60
CA ALA A 316 11.49 -1.20 -26.75
C ALA A 316 9.96 -1.02 -26.84
N ASP A 317 9.25 -0.97 -25.72
CA ASP A 317 7.80 -0.76 -25.71
C ASP A 317 7.43 0.67 -26.10
N LEU A 318 8.23 1.67 -25.69
CA LEU A 318 8.05 3.06 -26.15
C LEU A 318 8.29 3.19 -27.67
N GLU A 319 9.27 2.49 -28.25
CA GLU A 319 9.45 2.45 -29.70
C GLU A 319 8.22 1.91 -30.44
N LYS A 320 7.60 0.84 -29.92
CA LYS A 320 6.35 0.31 -30.50
C LYS A 320 5.23 1.34 -30.46
N ILE A 321 5.03 1.99 -29.31
CA ILE A 321 3.99 3.01 -29.12
C ILE A 321 4.20 4.17 -30.10
N ILE A 322 5.42 4.69 -30.19
CA ILE A 322 5.78 5.77 -31.14
C ILE A 322 5.53 5.33 -32.60
N ALA A 323 5.76 4.05 -32.91
CA ALA A 323 5.51 3.46 -34.22
C ALA A 323 4.02 3.11 -34.46
N GLY A 324 3.11 3.39 -33.52
CA GLY A 324 1.68 3.10 -33.62
C GLY A 324 1.29 1.63 -33.36
N ASP A 325 2.21 0.81 -32.87
CA ASP A 325 1.90 -0.49 -32.29
C ASP A 325 1.58 -0.31 -30.81
N LEU A 326 0.29 -0.33 -30.50
CA LEU A 326 -0.23 -0.07 -29.16
C LEU A 326 -0.41 -1.36 -28.33
N SER A 327 0.16 -2.48 -28.77
CA SER A 327 0.10 -3.74 -28.03
C SER A 327 0.60 -3.65 -26.58
N PRO A 328 1.63 -2.85 -26.22
CA PRO A 328 2.02 -2.72 -24.81
C PRO A 328 0.95 -2.02 -23.95
N VAL A 329 0.26 -1.02 -24.51
CA VAL A 329 -0.84 -0.32 -23.83
C VAL A 329 -2.06 -1.23 -23.73
N ALA A 330 -2.34 -2.01 -24.77
CA ALA A 330 -3.43 -2.98 -24.79
C ALA A 330 -3.28 -4.06 -23.72
N GLU A 331 -2.07 -4.58 -23.50
CA GLU A 331 -1.77 -5.59 -22.47
C GLU A 331 -2.17 -5.10 -21.07
N ILE A 332 -1.89 -3.83 -20.76
CA ILE A 332 -2.28 -3.20 -19.48
C ILE A 332 -3.76 -2.83 -19.46
N ALA A 333 -4.39 -2.57 -20.61
CA ALA A 333 -5.80 -2.22 -20.69
C ALA A 333 -6.76 -3.39 -20.45
N GLU A 334 -6.31 -4.61 -20.67
CA GLU A 334 -7.16 -5.81 -20.60
C GLU A 334 -7.41 -6.31 -19.16
N ASP A 335 -6.62 -5.88 -18.16
CA ASP A 335 -6.74 -6.31 -16.76
C ASP A 335 -6.41 -5.15 -15.79
N ARG A 336 -7.43 -4.51 -15.17
CA ARG A 336 -7.30 -3.25 -14.40
C ARG A 336 -8.01 -3.24 -13.04
N THR A 337 -8.24 -4.40 -12.46
CA THR A 337 -8.82 -4.55 -11.11
C THR A 337 -7.77 -5.06 -10.15
N TYR A 338 -7.04 -4.13 -9.52
CA TYR A 338 -5.88 -4.45 -8.68
C TYR A 338 -6.22 -4.59 -7.19
N TYR A 339 -7.36 -4.05 -6.78
CA TYR A 339 -7.67 -3.77 -5.39
C TYR A 339 -9.09 -4.19 -5.03
N PHE A 340 -9.34 -4.32 -3.73
CA PHE A 340 -10.66 -4.05 -3.18
C PHE A 340 -10.90 -2.54 -3.29
N GLU A 341 -11.54 -2.09 -4.38
CA GLU A 341 -11.52 -0.67 -4.76
C GLU A 341 -12.23 0.22 -3.75
N GLY A 342 -13.29 -0.27 -3.12
CA GLY A 342 -13.97 0.42 -2.04
C GLY A 342 -13.06 0.62 -0.82
N GLN A 343 -12.26 -0.39 -0.47
CA GLN A 343 -11.25 -0.27 0.58
C GLN A 343 -10.15 0.71 0.20
N HIS A 344 -9.62 0.62 -1.03
CA HIS A 344 -8.60 1.52 -1.54
C HIS A 344 -9.05 2.98 -1.42
N MET A 345 -10.25 3.28 -1.94
CA MET A 345 -10.78 4.63 -1.90
C MET A 345 -11.09 5.11 -0.49
N ALA A 346 -11.59 4.26 0.42
CA ALA A 346 -11.84 4.68 1.79
C ALA A 346 -10.56 5.19 2.49
N HIS A 347 -9.43 4.50 2.29
CA HIS A 347 -8.14 4.95 2.83
C HIS A 347 -7.68 6.28 2.21
N LEU A 348 -7.69 6.39 0.87
CA LEU A 348 -7.25 7.62 0.20
C LEU A 348 -8.13 8.83 0.53
N CYS A 349 -9.45 8.63 0.60
CA CYS A 349 -10.41 9.68 0.93
C CYS A 349 -10.35 10.12 2.39
N LYS A 350 -9.77 9.30 3.26
CA LYS A 350 -9.56 9.62 4.67
C LYS A 350 -8.21 10.32 4.92
N GLU A 351 -7.14 9.82 4.30
CA GLU A 351 -5.78 10.09 4.76
C GLU A 351 -4.88 10.82 3.76
N GLU A 352 -5.25 10.87 2.48
CA GLU A 352 -4.41 11.43 1.41
C GLU A 352 -5.10 12.66 0.79
N LEU A 353 -6.13 12.43 -0.03
CA LEU A 353 -6.71 13.45 -0.89
C LEU A 353 -7.31 14.67 -0.16
N PRO A 354 -7.85 14.57 1.07
CA PRO A 354 -8.31 15.74 1.79
C PRO A 354 -7.20 16.75 2.12
N PHE A 355 -5.92 16.35 2.09
CA PHE A 355 -4.76 17.20 2.35
C PHE A 355 -4.09 17.70 1.06
N GLU A 356 -4.62 17.27 -0.08
CA GLU A 356 -4.08 17.54 -1.40
C GLU A 356 -5.01 18.47 -2.21
N SER A 357 -4.61 18.83 -3.43
CA SER A 357 -5.52 19.55 -4.32
C SER A 357 -5.25 19.29 -5.80
N LYS A 358 -6.33 19.21 -6.59
CA LYS A 358 -6.29 19.12 -8.05
C LYS A 358 -5.44 20.21 -8.70
N ALA A 359 -5.50 21.43 -8.15
CA ALA A 359 -4.73 22.55 -8.68
C ALA A 359 -3.23 22.34 -8.52
N ARG A 360 -2.78 21.81 -7.35
CA ARG A 360 -1.35 21.49 -7.14
C ARG A 360 -0.91 20.30 -7.99
N LEU A 361 -1.74 19.28 -8.14
CA LEU A 361 -1.50 18.14 -9.03
C LEU A 361 -1.20 18.62 -10.46
N ALA A 362 -2.10 19.42 -11.04
CA ALA A 362 -1.93 19.93 -12.38
C ALA A 362 -0.74 20.89 -12.51
N ALA A 363 -0.51 21.76 -11.51
CA ALA A 363 0.60 22.71 -11.53
C ALA A 363 1.98 22.03 -11.43
N GLY A 364 2.08 20.93 -10.67
CA GLY A 364 3.32 20.18 -10.52
C GLY A 364 3.75 19.46 -11.79
N ALA A 365 2.80 18.87 -12.52
CA ALA A 365 3.05 18.20 -13.80
C ALA A 365 3.31 19.15 -14.98
N ALA A 366 2.92 20.43 -14.87
CA ALA A 366 2.87 21.36 -15.99
C ALA A 366 4.23 21.53 -16.70
N GLY A 367 4.22 21.36 -18.02
CA GLY A 367 5.40 21.49 -18.88
C GLY A 367 6.15 20.19 -19.12
N ASP A 368 5.86 19.13 -18.36
CA ASP A 368 6.38 17.79 -18.56
C ASP A 368 5.28 16.89 -19.15
N PRO A 369 5.31 16.58 -20.45
CA PRO A 369 4.24 15.81 -21.10
C PRO A 369 4.13 14.38 -20.58
N VAL A 370 5.21 13.79 -20.03
CA VAL A 370 5.15 12.44 -19.43
C VAL A 370 4.47 12.48 -18.07
N ALA A 371 4.64 13.56 -17.31
CA ALA A 371 3.88 13.76 -16.08
C ALA A 371 2.41 14.11 -16.38
N GLU A 372 2.16 15.02 -17.34
CA GLU A 372 0.81 15.51 -17.67
C GLU A 372 -0.18 14.39 -18.03
N VAL A 373 0.28 13.28 -18.63
CA VAL A 373 -0.60 12.14 -18.99
C VAL A 373 -1.25 11.47 -17.76
N LEU A 374 -0.67 11.60 -16.57
CA LEU A 374 -1.22 11.00 -15.33
C LEU A 374 -2.28 11.87 -14.66
N VAL A 375 -2.31 13.17 -14.97
CA VAL A 375 -3.17 14.15 -14.29
C VAL A 375 -4.66 13.80 -14.40
N PRO A 376 -5.22 13.34 -15.55
CA PRO A 376 -6.65 13.06 -15.67
C PRO A 376 -7.15 11.97 -14.71
N SER A 377 -6.51 10.80 -14.70
CA SER A 377 -6.91 9.69 -13.81
C SER A 377 -6.73 10.03 -12.33
N LEU A 378 -5.60 10.63 -11.94
CA LEU A 378 -5.37 11.08 -10.56
C LEU A 378 -6.35 12.17 -10.12
N SER A 379 -6.78 13.04 -11.06
CA SER A 379 -7.80 14.05 -10.77
C SER A 379 -9.15 13.42 -10.44
N ARG A 380 -9.50 12.26 -11.01
CA ARG A 380 -10.79 11.60 -10.72
C ARG A 380 -10.85 11.06 -9.30
N LEU A 381 -9.72 10.70 -8.68
CA LEU A 381 -9.68 10.28 -7.26
C LEU A 381 -10.28 11.35 -6.34
N PHE A 382 -9.94 12.62 -6.56
CA PHE A 382 -10.49 13.75 -5.78
C PHE A 382 -12.01 13.89 -5.95
N ASP A 383 -12.55 13.61 -7.15
CA ASP A 383 -14.00 13.67 -7.38
C ASP A 383 -14.73 12.58 -6.61
N VAL A 384 -14.16 11.37 -6.56
CA VAL A 384 -14.70 10.28 -5.74
C VAL A 384 -14.75 10.70 -4.28
N CYS A 385 -13.63 11.17 -3.73
CA CYS A 385 -13.56 11.56 -2.31
C CYS A 385 -14.45 12.74 -1.95
N ALA A 386 -14.54 13.76 -2.82
CA ALA A 386 -15.46 14.87 -2.62
C ALA A 386 -16.93 14.42 -2.62
N ALA A 387 -17.29 13.45 -3.46
CA ALA A 387 -18.66 12.95 -3.57
C ALA A 387 -19.08 12.01 -2.43
N VAL A 388 -18.14 11.26 -1.85
CA VAL A 388 -18.37 10.32 -0.74
C VAL A 388 -18.38 11.05 0.62
N GLY A 389 -17.61 12.13 0.75
CA GLY A 389 -17.72 13.06 1.88
C GLY A 389 -17.16 12.52 3.21
N GLU A 390 -16.08 11.75 3.16
CA GLU A 390 -15.37 11.34 4.37
C GLU A 390 -14.73 12.53 5.09
N ARG A 391 -14.62 12.43 6.42
CA ARG A 391 -13.95 13.46 7.21
C ARG A 391 -12.44 13.23 7.11
N PRO A 392 -11.62 14.27 6.91
CA PRO A 392 -10.17 14.13 6.96
C PRO A 392 -9.69 13.41 8.23
N ALA A 393 -8.58 12.70 8.13
CA ALA A 393 -7.89 12.13 9.28
C ALA A 393 -7.43 13.23 10.26
N LEU A 394 -7.06 12.82 11.47
CA LEU A 394 -6.45 13.76 12.42
C LEU A 394 -5.10 14.23 11.87
N PRO A 395 -4.65 15.46 12.18
CA PRO A 395 -3.38 15.97 11.65
C PRO A 395 -2.19 15.06 11.92
N ILE A 396 -2.17 14.36 13.06
CA ILE A 396 -1.09 13.43 13.44
C ILE A 396 -0.92 12.28 12.44
N GLU A 397 -1.97 11.90 11.70
CA GLU A 397 -1.92 10.84 10.69
C GLU A 397 -1.25 11.29 9.37
N ASN A 398 -0.86 12.57 9.26
CA ASN A 398 -0.18 13.15 8.11
C ASN A 398 1.04 13.99 8.55
N LEU A 399 1.64 13.64 9.69
CA LEU A 399 2.88 14.25 10.17
C LEU A 399 4.02 13.23 10.13
N PRO A 400 5.28 13.70 9.91
CA PRO A 400 6.45 12.83 10.03
C PRO A 400 6.52 12.17 11.41
N VAL A 401 6.72 10.85 11.41
CA VAL A 401 6.85 10.05 12.63
C VAL A 401 8.11 10.44 13.39
N LYS A 402 8.06 10.37 14.71
CA LYS A 402 9.25 10.48 15.58
C LYS A 402 9.32 9.28 16.51
N THR A 403 10.35 8.45 16.38
CA THR A 403 10.44 7.19 17.13
C THR A 403 11.88 6.70 17.30
N ASP A 404 12.09 5.91 18.34
CA ASP A 404 13.30 5.12 18.59
C ASP A 404 13.14 3.64 18.24
N VAL A 405 11.98 3.22 17.72
CA VAL A 405 11.80 1.87 17.16
C VAL A 405 12.86 1.66 16.06
N PRO A 406 13.70 0.61 16.17
CA PRO A 406 14.61 0.25 15.09
C PRO A 406 13.85 -0.07 13.81
N THR A 407 14.21 0.59 12.71
CA THR A 407 13.53 0.45 11.43
C THR A 407 14.51 0.28 10.28
N LEU A 408 14.31 -0.75 9.46
CA LEU A 408 14.99 -0.89 8.18
C LEU A 408 14.10 -0.35 7.07
N PHE A 409 14.56 0.70 6.38
CA PHE A 409 13.96 1.19 5.16
C PHE A 409 14.68 0.60 3.96
N VAL A 410 13.93 -0.06 3.07
CA VAL A 410 14.44 -0.60 1.81
C VAL A 410 13.68 0.07 0.67
N ALA A 411 14.38 0.89 -0.12
CA ALA A 411 13.82 1.60 -1.26
C ALA A 411 14.43 1.11 -2.57
N ALA A 412 13.67 1.24 -3.65
CA ALA A 412 14.14 0.97 -4.99
C ALA A 412 14.69 2.25 -5.65
N GLU A 413 15.75 2.12 -6.44
CA GLU A 413 16.28 3.26 -7.21
C GLU A 413 15.26 3.82 -8.22
N ILE A 414 14.46 2.95 -8.84
CA ILE A 414 13.53 3.27 -9.93
C ILE A 414 12.08 3.04 -9.47
N ASP A 415 11.75 3.48 -8.25
CA ASP A 415 10.40 3.34 -7.72
C ASP A 415 9.52 4.53 -8.17
N PRO A 416 8.50 4.30 -9.02
CA PRO A 416 7.65 5.36 -9.56
C PRO A 416 6.62 5.90 -8.57
N GLY A 417 6.36 5.20 -7.47
CA GLY A 417 5.41 5.63 -6.43
C GLY A 417 6.03 5.83 -5.05
N CYS A 418 7.15 5.20 -4.73
CA CYS A 418 7.83 5.34 -3.43
C CYS A 418 9.33 5.67 -3.64
N PRO A 419 9.66 6.80 -4.28
CA PRO A 419 11.03 7.09 -4.71
C PRO A 419 11.97 7.31 -3.52
N PRO A 420 13.30 7.13 -3.70
CA PRO A 420 14.28 7.27 -2.62
C PRO A 420 14.20 8.56 -1.80
N PRO A 421 13.97 9.77 -2.38
CA PRO A 421 13.84 11.00 -1.58
C PRO A 421 12.72 10.96 -0.55
N LEU A 422 11.63 10.24 -0.82
CA LEU A 422 10.53 10.06 0.13
C LEU A 422 10.96 9.20 1.32
N THR A 423 11.70 8.13 1.03
CA THR A 423 12.30 7.24 2.05
C THR A 423 13.30 8.01 2.93
N GLU A 424 14.20 8.76 2.31
CA GLU A 424 15.22 9.55 3.01
C GLU A 424 14.60 10.66 3.87
N ALA A 425 13.49 11.25 3.43
CA ALA A 425 12.74 12.22 4.21
C ALA A 425 12.11 11.58 5.44
N ALA A 426 11.40 10.46 5.26
CA ALA A 426 10.74 9.74 6.35
C ALA A 426 11.73 9.24 7.41
N ALA A 427 12.85 8.65 6.98
CA ALA A 427 13.85 8.05 7.87
C ALA A 427 14.46 9.05 8.87
N LYS A 428 14.44 10.37 8.60
CA LYS A 428 14.90 11.41 9.53
C LYS A 428 14.14 11.41 10.87
N GLY A 429 12.90 10.90 10.86
CA GLY A 429 12.07 10.74 12.05
C GLY A 429 12.43 9.53 12.93
N TYR A 430 13.21 8.59 12.40
CA TYR A 430 13.47 7.29 13.01
C TYR A 430 14.93 7.23 13.45
N VAL A 431 15.21 7.48 14.74
CA VAL A 431 16.59 7.70 15.22
C VAL A 431 17.48 6.46 15.15
N ASN A 432 16.88 5.26 15.16
CA ASN A 432 17.56 3.97 15.05
C ASN A 432 17.32 3.32 13.69
N SER A 433 17.15 4.13 12.64
CA SER A 433 16.89 3.62 11.30
C SER A 433 18.13 3.30 10.49
N GLN A 434 17.98 2.36 9.56
CA GLN A 434 18.95 2.07 8.52
C GLN A 434 18.25 2.20 7.17
N VAL A 435 18.85 2.94 6.24
CA VAL A 435 18.29 3.15 4.89
C VAL A 435 19.15 2.43 3.85
N VAL A 436 18.50 1.63 3.00
CA VAL A 436 19.10 0.92 1.87
C VAL A 436 18.34 1.27 0.60
N ILE A 437 19.04 1.80 -0.39
CA ILE A 437 18.51 2.02 -1.75
C ILE A 437 19.12 0.94 -2.64
N VAL A 438 18.29 0.15 -3.32
CA VAL A 438 18.74 -0.97 -4.16
C VAL A 438 18.78 -0.56 -5.62
N THR A 439 19.99 -0.62 -6.19
CA THR A 439 20.27 -0.29 -7.60
C THR A 439 19.51 -1.20 -8.56
N ASN A 440 18.96 -0.59 -9.61
CA ASN A 440 18.15 -1.22 -10.67
C ASN A 440 16.91 -1.96 -10.17
N ALA A 441 16.54 -1.83 -8.89
CA ALA A 441 15.28 -2.31 -8.37
C ALA A 441 14.17 -1.29 -8.66
N THR A 442 12.95 -1.81 -8.76
CA THR A 442 11.71 -1.06 -8.70
C THR A 442 10.92 -1.52 -7.46
N HIS A 443 9.64 -1.20 -7.40
CA HIS A 443 8.76 -1.37 -6.28
C HIS A 443 8.72 -2.78 -5.67
N GLY A 444 8.78 -2.87 -4.33
CA GLY A 444 8.75 -4.15 -3.59
C GLY A 444 10.07 -4.92 -3.69
N VAL A 445 11.09 -4.44 -2.98
CA VAL A 445 12.49 -4.83 -3.13
C VAL A 445 12.86 -6.08 -2.32
N ILE A 446 12.26 -6.25 -1.14
CA ILE A 446 12.74 -7.27 -0.18
C ILE A 446 12.53 -8.67 -0.72
N ASN A 447 11.39 -8.93 -1.38
CA ASN A 447 11.11 -10.26 -1.93
C ASN A 447 11.77 -10.52 -3.29
N ALA A 448 12.35 -9.51 -3.94
CA ALA A 448 12.92 -9.62 -5.27
C ALA A 448 14.18 -10.50 -5.35
N SER A 449 14.96 -10.63 -4.26
CA SER A 449 16.22 -11.40 -4.28
C SER A 449 16.50 -12.13 -2.97
N PRO A 450 17.29 -13.22 -2.97
CA PRO A 450 17.78 -13.85 -1.75
C PRO A 450 18.59 -12.89 -0.86
N CYS A 451 19.32 -11.96 -1.46
CA CYS A 451 20.12 -10.97 -0.76
C CYS A 451 19.26 -10.05 0.11
N THR A 452 18.24 -9.43 -0.48
CA THR A 452 17.36 -8.48 0.21
C THR A 452 16.48 -9.16 1.26
N ARG A 453 16.04 -10.41 1.02
CA ARG A 453 15.37 -11.23 2.05
C ARG A 453 16.28 -11.55 3.22
N LYS A 454 17.53 -11.97 2.96
CA LYS A 454 18.50 -12.26 4.03
C LYS A 454 18.81 -11.00 4.84
N MET A 455 18.99 -9.87 4.18
CA MET A 455 19.22 -8.56 4.81
C MET A 455 18.10 -8.19 5.78
N ALA A 456 16.83 -8.28 5.37
CA ALA A 456 15.69 -8.00 6.24
C ALA A 456 15.60 -8.97 7.43
N ARG A 457 15.88 -10.26 7.21
CA ARG A 457 15.92 -11.26 8.28
C ARG A 457 17.01 -11.00 9.30
N ASP A 458 18.22 -10.69 8.84
CA ASP A 458 19.35 -10.41 9.72
C ASP A 458 19.13 -9.13 10.52
N PHE A 459 18.52 -8.11 9.91
CA PHE A 459 18.07 -6.92 10.63
C PHE A 459 17.10 -7.26 11.76
N LEU A 460 16.08 -8.10 11.50
CA LEU A 460 15.14 -8.48 12.56
C LEU A 460 15.82 -9.31 13.67
N ARG A 461 16.83 -10.11 13.35
CA ARG A 461 17.60 -10.85 14.38
C ARG A 461 18.39 -9.92 15.30
N ASP A 462 19.02 -8.89 14.74
CA ASP A 462 19.73 -7.86 15.51
C ASP A 462 19.60 -6.48 14.84
N PRO A 463 18.58 -5.68 15.24
CA PRO A 463 18.35 -4.37 14.64
C PRO A 463 19.44 -3.34 14.95
N SER A 464 20.32 -3.63 15.92
CA SER A 464 21.43 -2.74 16.31
C SER A 464 22.67 -2.92 15.42
N ALA A 465 22.79 -4.08 14.75
CA ALA A 465 23.88 -4.35 13.84
C ALA A 465 23.65 -3.66 12.48
N PRO A 466 24.70 -3.12 11.84
CA PRO A 466 24.61 -2.65 10.47
C PRO A 466 24.17 -3.79 9.52
N VAL A 467 23.20 -3.50 8.65
CA VAL A 467 22.76 -4.46 7.64
C VAL A 467 23.86 -4.75 6.62
N ASP A 468 24.02 -6.04 6.29
CA ASP A 468 24.97 -6.47 5.25
C ASP A 468 24.43 -6.15 3.85
N ARG A 469 25.16 -5.30 3.13
CA ARG A 469 24.83 -4.82 1.78
C ARG A 469 25.74 -5.42 0.70
N SER A 470 26.68 -6.29 1.08
CA SER A 470 27.75 -6.77 0.20
C SER A 470 27.26 -7.58 -1.01
N CYS A 471 26.06 -8.15 -0.93
CA CYS A 471 25.42 -8.89 -2.01
C CYS A 471 24.53 -8.05 -2.93
N LEU A 472 24.37 -6.74 -2.65
CA LEU A 472 23.57 -5.85 -3.49
C LEU A 472 24.37 -5.42 -4.73
N PRO A 473 23.68 -5.14 -5.86
CA PRO A 473 24.35 -4.60 -7.03
C PRO A 473 25.05 -3.27 -6.70
N PRO A 474 26.30 -3.07 -7.16
CA PRO A 474 26.95 -1.75 -7.11
C PRO A 474 26.16 -0.68 -7.84
N ALA A 475 26.33 0.59 -7.43
CA ALA A 475 25.59 1.73 -8.00
C ALA A 475 25.78 1.92 -9.51
N ASP A 476 26.92 1.50 -10.07
CA ASP A 476 27.25 1.58 -11.49
C ASP A 476 26.83 0.34 -12.29
N THR A 477 26.10 -0.60 -11.67
CA THR A 477 25.60 -1.81 -12.36
C THR A 477 24.71 -1.40 -13.54
N PRO A 478 25.05 -1.80 -14.79
CA PRO A 478 24.20 -1.53 -15.95
C PRO A 478 22.84 -2.23 -15.82
N LEU A 479 21.77 -1.53 -16.19
CA LEU A 479 20.44 -2.13 -16.29
C LEU A 479 20.38 -3.03 -17.53
N ASN A 480 19.95 -4.29 -17.35
CA ASN A 480 19.86 -5.25 -18.44
C ASN A 480 18.55 -5.08 -19.23
N PHE A 481 18.56 -4.34 -20.33
CA PHE A 481 17.37 -4.10 -21.15
C PHE A 481 16.89 -5.34 -21.92
N ILE A 482 15.57 -5.46 -22.08
CA ILE A 482 14.91 -6.47 -22.90
C ILE A 482 14.59 -5.83 -24.24
N GLU A 483 15.21 -6.34 -25.30
CA GLU A 483 14.97 -5.90 -26.67
C GLU A 483 13.88 -6.75 -27.32
N ALA A 484 13.12 -6.16 -28.23
CA ALA A 484 12.26 -6.96 -29.12
C ALA A 484 13.15 -7.86 -30.00
N ALA A 485 12.73 -9.10 -30.22
CA ALA A 485 13.38 -9.95 -31.21
C ALA A 485 13.33 -9.21 -32.55
N THR A 486 14.50 -8.89 -33.11
CA THR A 486 14.61 -8.35 -34.46
C THR A 486 13.93 -9.34 -35.40
N ALA A 487 12.86 -8.91 -36.07
CA ALA A 487 12.30 -9.66 -37.19
C ALA A 487 13.39 -9.69 -38.27
N GLY A 488 14.09 -10.82 -38.35
CA GLY A 488 15.10 -11.11 -39.37
C GLY A 488 14.47 -11.41 -40.72
#